data_AF-A0A7K0VFN1-F1
#
_entry.id   AF-A0A7K0VFN1-F1
#
_cell.length_a   1.000
_cell.length_b   1.000
_cell.length_c   1.000
_cell.angle_alpha   90.00
_cell.angle_beta   90.00
_cell.angle_gamma   90.00
#
_symmetry.space_group_name_H-M   'P 1'
#
loop_
_entity.id
_entity.type
_entity.pdbx_description
1 polymer ?
#
loop_
_entity_poly.entity_id
_entity_poly.type
_entity_poly.pdbx_seq_one_letter_code
_entity_poly.pdbx_strand_id
1 'polypeptide(L)'
;MSPAAAESPELQISWHDNALHLWAINRSDGSVLHLVELIRLADRLLGRHNAAAALPTRIPLQLPEPLGMRPTPTLRMPADGLSDLTEAGQPATLRWFAAVAALAQTAVRAGCIRPTLDANGPVFVARWVAVLEYALVAALDELHRAMPPACGVDDMPSLFNVVVDAVARRRLNDIGWRPAPPR
;
A
#
# COMPACT_ATOMS: atom_id res chain seq x y z
N MET A 1 21.58 -36.30 -0.44
CA MET A 1 21.28 -34.92 0.00
C MET A 1 20.29 -34.34 -0.99
N SER A 2 19.01 -34.22 -0.63
CA SER A 2 18.05 -33.46 -1.45
C SER A 2 18.43 -31.99 -1.39
N PRO A 3 18.37 -31.24 -2.50
CA PRO A 3 18.47 -29.79 -2.43
C PRO A 3 17.32 -29.30 -1.56
N ALA A 4 17.63 -28.56 -0.49
CA ALA A 4 16.61 -27.83 0.25
C ALA A 4 15.83 -27.00 -0.77
N ALA A 5 14.50 -27.16 -0.82
CA ALA A 5 13.66 -26.38 -1.72
C ALA A 5 13.97 -24.91 -1.44
N ALA A 6 14.52 -24.19 -2.43
CA ALA A 6 14.81 -22.78 -2.29
C ALA A 6 13.50 -22.09 -1.92
N GLU A 7 13.48 -21.44 -0.74
CA GLU A 7 12.32 -20.69 -0.31
C GLU A 7 12.01 -19.64 -1.37
N SER A 8 10.75 -19.55 -1.77
CA SER A 8 10.33 -18.53 -2.72
C SER A 8 10.51 -17.15 -2.10
N PRO A 9 11.00 -16.15 -2.86
CA PRO A 9 11.11 -14.79 -2.36
C PRO A 9 9.78 -14.27 -1.83
N GLU A 10 9.85 -13.57 -0.70
CA GLU A 10 8.67 -13.02 -0.06
C GLU A 10 8.47 -11.58 -0.51
N LEU A 11 7.30 -11.30 -1.07
CA LEU A 11 6.88 -9.95 -1.43
C LEU A 11 6.50 -9.15 -0.18
N GLN A 12 6.89 -7.90 -0.14
CA GLN A 12 6.67 -6.97 0.97
C GLN A 12 6.09 -5.67 0.43
N ILE A 13 5.31 -4.98 1.26
CA ILE A 13 4.87 -3.60 1.00
C ILE A 13 5.40 -2.72 2.13
N SER A 14 5.92 -1.54 1.77
CA SER A 14 6.20 -0.46 2.71
C SER A 14 5.57 0.86 2.29
N TRP A 15 5.43 1.81 3.21
CA TRP A 15 4.89 3.15 2.94
C TRP A 15 5.94 4.24 3.19
N HIS A 16 6.42 4.87 2.13
CA HIS A 16 7.37 5.98 2.22
C HIS A 16 7.04 7.06 1.19
N ASP A 17 7.40 8.30 1.48
CA ASP A 17 7.22 9.45 0.58
C ASP A 17 5.80 9.55 -0.02
N ASN A 18 4.79 9.30 0.82
CA ASN A 18 3.37 9.28 0.46
C ASN A 18 3.03 8.28 -0.66
N ALA A 19 3.73 7.15 -0.72
CA ALA A 19 3.50 6.09 -1.70
C ALA A 19 3.73 4.69 -1.13
N LEU A 20 3.09 3.71 -1.78
CA LEU A 20 3.31 2.30 -1.50
C LEU A 20 4.48 1.80 -2.33
N HIS A 21 5.38 1.07 -1.68
CA HIS A 21 6.55 0.48 -2.30
C HIS A 21 6.50 -1.03 -2.14
N LEU A 22 6.31 -1.74 -3.25
CA LEU A 22 6.55 -3.17 -3.30
C LEU A 22 8.04 -3.46 -3.41
N TRP A 23 8.50 -4.43 -2.67
CA TRP A 23 9.86 -4.98 -2.75
C TRP A 23 9.82 -6.45 -2.34
N ALA A 24 10.90 -7.19 -2.58
CA ALA A 24 10.93 -8.60 -2.21
C ALA A 24 12.30 -9.03 -1.72
N ILE A 25 12.31 -9.96 -0.77
CA ILE A 25 13.50 -10.48 -0.12
C ILE A 25 13.46 -12.02 -0.12
N ASN A 26 14.59 -12.63 -0.42
CA ASN A 26 14.81 -14.04 -0.16
C ASN A 26 15.28 -14.19 1.29
N ARG A 27 14.46 -14.80 2.14
CA ARG A 27 14.79 -14.96 3.57
C ARG A 27 15.94 -15.91 3.83
N SER A 28 16.20 -16.84 2.92
CA SER A 28 17.26 -17.84 3.10
C SER A 28 18.67 -17.24 3.06
N ASP A 29 18.86 -16.17 2.29
CA ASP A 29 20.16 -15.51 2.10
C ASP A 29 20.12 -13.98 2.33
N GLY A 30 18.95 -13.41 2.61
CA GLY A 30 18.76 -11.98 2.82
C GLY A 30 18.88 -11.14 1.54
N SER A 31 18.96 -11.76 0.36
CA SER A 31 19.06 -11.02 -0.90
C SER A 31 17.75 -10.34 -1.28
N VAL A 32 17.85 -9.13 -1.80
CA VAL A 32 16.70 -8.39 -2.32
C VAL A 32 16.60 -8.62 -3.82
N LEU A 33 15.39 -8.84 -4.31
CA LEU A 33 15.15 -9.12 -5.73
C LEU A 33 15.51 -7.92 -6.61
N HIS A 34 16.05 -8.21 -7.79
CA HIS A 34 16.21 -7.19 -8.82
C HIS A 34 14.85 -6.81 -9.41
N LEU A 35 14.79 -5.62 -10.02
CA LEU A 35 13.54 -5.02 -10.51
C LEU A 35 12.75 -5.95 -11.45
N VAL A 36 13.42 -6.63 -12.39
CA VAL A 36 12.76 -7.53 -13.36
C VAL A 36 12.13 -8.74 -12.65
N GLU A 37 12.79 -9.26 -11.63
CA GLU A 37 12.31 -10.39 -10.84
C GLU A 37 11.14 -9.98 -9.94
N LEU A 38 11.24 -8.78 -9.35
CA LEU A 38 10.18 -8.17 -8.56
C LEU A 38 8.92 -7.93 -9.39
N ILE A 39 9.04 -7.41 -10.61
CA ILE A 39 7.91 -7.25 -11.55
C ILE A 39 7.23 -8.60 -11.81
N ARG A 40 8.01 -9.63 -12.16
CA ARG A 40 7.48 -10.97 -12.43
C ARG A 40 6.82 -11.60 -11.21
N LEU A 41 7.36 -11.35 -10.02
CA LEU A 41 6.78 -11.84 -8.77
C LEU A 41 5.47 -11.11 -8.44
N ALA A 42 5.45 -9.78 -8.55
CA ALA A 42 4.27 -8.97 -8.31
C ALA A 42 3.13 -9.31 -9.28
N ASP A 43 3.41 -9.43 -10.57
CA ASP A 43 2.42 -9.82 -11.59
C ASP A 43 1.83 -11.21 -11.29
N ARG A 44 2.66 -12.14 -10.79
CA ARG A 44 2.22 -13.49 -10.41
C ARG A 44 1.34 -13.50 -9.16
N LEU A 45 1.72 -12.74 -8.12
CA LEU A 45 1.06 -12.79 -6.82
C LEU A 45 -0.17 -11.90 -6.72
N LEU A 46 -0.13 -10.73 -7.36
CA LEU A 46 -1.20 -9.73 -7.26
C LEU A 46 -2.16 -9.80 -8.44
N GLY A 47 -1.74 -10.42 -9.55
CA GLY A 47 -2.51 -10.46 -10.79
C GLY A 47 -2.66 -9.08 -11.43
N ARG A 48 -2.90 -9.07 -12.75
CA ARG A 48 -3.02 -7.86 -13.58
C ARG A 48 -1.74 -7.00 -13.56
N HIS A 49 -1.65 -6.09 -14.53
CA HIS A 49 -0.48 -5.25 -14.84
C HIS A 49 -0.16 -4.18 -13.77
N ASN A 50 -0.11 -4.54 -12.49
CA ASN A 50 0.35 -3.65 -11.42
C ASN A 50 1.76 -3.14 -11.72
N ALA A 51 2.59 -3.94 -12.40
CA ALA A 51 3.90 -3.51 -12.88
C ALA A 51 3.87 -2.46 -14.00
N ALA A 52 2.80 -2.36 -14.81
CA ALA A 52 2.72 -1.38 -15.91
C ALA A 52 2.37 0.04 -15.42
N ALA A 53 1.64 0.14 -14.31
CA ALA A 53 1.36 1.41 -13.64
C ALA A 53 2.42 1.77 -12.58
N ALA A 54 3.22 0.79 -12.15
CA ALA A 54 4.23 1.01 -11.13
C ALA A 54 5.49 1.67 -11.70
N LEU A 55 6.01 2.65 -10.97
CA LEU A 55 7.27 3.31 -11.30
C LEU A 55 8.41 2.58 -10.59
N PRO A 56 9.39 2.03 -11.32
CA PRO A 56 10.62 1.53 -10.73
C PRO A 56 11.35 2.62 -9.96
N THR A 57 11.71 2.35 -8.71
CA THR A 57 12.52 3.26 -7.91
C THR A 57 13.56 2.48 -7.11
N ARG A 58 14.48 3.21 -6.47
CA ARG A 58 15.33 2.66 -5.42
C ARG A 58 15.27 3.62 -4.25
N ILE A 59 14.74 3.15 -3.12
CA ILE A 59 14.63 3.95 -1.90
C ILE A 59 15.34 3.27 -0.73
N PRO A 60 15.81 4.04 0.27
CA PRO A 60 16.29 3.47 1.51
C PRO A 60 15.14 2.73 2.23
N LEU A 61 15.30 1.44 2.52
CA LEU A 61 14.35 0.64 3.31
C LEU A 61 15.05 -0.06 4.47
N GLN A 62 14.37 -0.17 5.60
CA GLN A 62 14.82 -0.96 6.73
C GLN A 62 14.54 -2.43 6.44
N LEU A 63 15.60 -3.19 6.15
CA LEU A 63 15.48 -4.62 5.91
C LEU A 63 15.58 -5.40 7.24
N PRO A 64 15.10 -6.66 7.29
CA PRO A 64 15.29 -7.52 8.44
C PRO A 64 16.77 -7.62 8.83
N GLU A 65 17.04 -7.64 10.13
CA GLU A 65 18.40 -7.85 10.66
C GLU A 65 18.99 -9.17 10.11
N PRO A 66 20.30 -9.21 9.77
CA PRO A 66 21.32 -8.18 10.03
C PRO A 66 21.52 -7.15 8.89
N LEU A 67 20.60 -7.07 7.92
CA LEU A 67 20.84 -6.32 6.69
C LEU A 67 20.78 -4.80 6.90
N GLY A 68 19.98 -4.33 7.86
CA GLY A 68 19.83 -2.92 8.20
C GLY A 68 19.20 -2.07 7.10
N MET A 69 19.38 -0.75 7.19
CA MET A 69 18.96 0.21 6.18
C MET A 69 19.74 0.05 4.87
N ARG A 70 19.05 -0.19 3.75
CA ARG A 70 19.69 -0.33 2.43
C ARG A 70 18.90 0.30 1.28
N PRO A 71 19.58 0.84 0.25
CA PRO A 71 18.95 1.23 -1.01
C PRO A 71 18.37 0.02 -1.76
N THR A 72 17.05 -0.15 -1.69
CA THR A 72 16.32 -1.34 -2.12
C THR A 72 15.54 -1.05 -3.40
N PRO A 73 15.63 -1.89 -4.46
CA PRO A 73 14.75 -1.78 -5.62
C PRO A 73 13.28 -1.92 -5.22
N THR A 74 12.43 -1.01 -5.67
CA THR A 74 10.99 -1.05 -5.39
C THR A 74 10.15 -0.76 -6.63
N LEU A 75 8.90 -1.22 -6.59
CA LEU A 75 7.84 -0.81 -7.50
C LEU A 75 6.88 0.10 -6.73
N ARG A 76 6.83 1.38 -7.13
CA ARG A 76 5.89 2.34 -6.54
C ARG A 76 4.49 2.05 -7.05
N MET A 77 3.55 1.73 -6.16
CA MET A 77 2.15 1.44 -6.50
C MET A 77 1.20 2.58 -6.11
N PRO A 78 0.12 2.79 -6.88
CA PRO A 78 -0.98 3.63 -6.46
C PRO A 78 -1.80 2.95 -5.34
N ALA A 79 -2.39 3.76 -4.46
CA ALA A 79 -3.10 3.27 -3.28
C ALA A 79 -4.44 2.57 -3.58
N ASP A 80 -5.02 2.80 -4.76
CA ASP A 80 -6.23 2.10 -5.22
C ASP A 80 -5.99 0.60 -5.41
N GLY A 81 -4.77 0.21 -5.79
CA GLY A 81 -4.36 -1.19 -5.92
C GLY A 81 -4.41 -2.00 -4.61
N LEU A 82 -4.42 -1.36 -3.44
CA LEU A 82 -4.54 -2.07 -2.16
C LEU A 82 -5.89 -2.76 -1.99
N SER A 83 -6.94 -2.18 -2.57
CA SER A 83 -8.29 -2.72 -2.45
C SER A 83 -8.50 -4.04 -3.20
N ASP A 84 -7.56 -4.41 -4.08
CA ASP A 84 -7.55 -5.68 -4.81
C ASP A 84 -6.70 -6.76 -4.13
N LEU A 85 -6.02 -6.45 -3.01
CA LEU A 85 -5.24 -7.43 -2.26
C LEU A 85 -6.17 -8.41 -1.53
N THR A 86 -5.90 -9.71 -1.66
CA THR A 86 -6.69 -10.79 -1.03
C THR A 86 -5.93 -11.46 0.11
N GLU A 87 -6.49 -11.59 1.30
CA GLU A 87 -5.74 -11.99 2.50
C GLU A 87 -5.14 -13.42 2.49
N ALA A 88 -5.67 -14.34 1.67
CA ALA A 88 -5.35 -15.76 1.76
C ALA A 88 -3.93 -16.07 1.26
N GLY A 89 -3.08 -16.63 2.14
CA GLY A 89 -1.73 -17.09 1.80
C GLY A 89 -0.69 -15.99 1.55
N GLN A 90 -1.03 -14.72 1.82
CA GLN A 90 -0.15 -13.58 1.60
C GLN A 90 0.87 -13.36 2.73
N PRO A 91 2.04 -12.76 2.42
CA PRO A 91 2.99 -12.23 3.40
C PRO A 91 2.33 -11.29 4.42
N ALA A 92 2.93 -11.20 5.61
CA ALA A 92 2.35 -10.45 6.73
C ALA A 92 2.07 -8.97 6.40
N THR A 93 2.97 -8.31 5.68
CA THR A 93 2.80 -6.90 5.27
C THR A 93 1.63 -6.72 4.31
N LEU A 94 1.47 -7.61 3.34
CA LEU A 94 0.35 -7.59 2.40
C LEU A 94 -1.00 -7.74 3.11
N ARG A 95 -1.10 -8.70 4.04
CA ARG A 95 -2.32 -8.86 4.87
C ARG A 95 -2.64 -7.63 5.69
N TRP A 96 -1.60 -7.00 6.25
CA TRP A 96 -1.78 -5.78 7.04
C TRP A 96 -2.30 -4.61 6.17
N PHE A 97 -1.73 -4.39 4.99
CA PHE A 97 -2.21 -3.37 4.06
C PHE A 97 -3.61 -3.69 3.51
N ALA A 98 -3.95 -4.97 3.30
CA ALA A 98 -5.31 -5.38 2.96
C ALA A 98 -6.31 -5.02 4.07
N ALA A 99 -5.94 -5.22 5.34
CA ALA A 99 -6.76 -4.82 6.48
C ALA A 99 -6.94 -3.29 6.57
N VAL A 100 -5.89 -2.51 6.29
CA VAL A 100 -5.99 -1.04 6.16
C VAL A 100 -6.98 -0.64 5.05
N ALA A 101 -6.89 -1.28 3.89
CA ALA A 101 -7.82 -1.03 2.79
C ALA A 101 -9.27 -1.43 3.13
N ALA A 102 -9.48 -2.55 3.82
CA ALA A 102 -10.79 -2.99 4.27
C ALA A 102 -11.43 -2.01 5.28
N LEU A 103 -10.62 -1.46 6.20
CA LEU A 103 -11.07 -0.41 7.12
C LEU A 103 -11.44 0.87 6.35
N ALA A 104 -10.62 1.30 5.39
CA ALA A 104 -10.91 2.47 4.55
C ALA A 104 -12.20 2.30 3.73
N GLN A 105 -12.44 1.12 3.16
CA GLN A 105 -13.69 0.79 2.48
C GLN A 105 -14.90 0.89 3.42
N THR A 106 -14.76 0.44 4.66
CA THR A 106 -15.82 0.52 5.66
C THR A 106 -16.12 1.98 6.01
N ALA A 107 -15.10 2.81 6.24
CA ALA A 107 -15.26 4.24 6.50
C ALA A 107 -15.95 4.97 5.33
N VAL A 108 -15.52 4.70 4.09
CA VAL A 108 -16.14 5.27 2.87
C VAL A 108 -17.59 4.83 2.70
N ARG A 109 -17.91 3.55 2.97
CA ARG A 109 -19.28 3.03 2.92
C ARG A 109 -20.19 3.67 3.96
N ALA A 110 -19.68 3.85 5.18
CA ALA A 110 -20.40 4.47 6.28
C ALA A 110 -20.56 5.99 6.16
N GLY A 111 -19.89 6.63 5.19
CA GLY A 111 -19.91 8.09 5.03
C GLY A 111 -19.04 8.83 6.05
N CYS A 112 -18.13 8.13 6.74
CA CYS A 112 -17.15 8.69 7.68
C CYS A 112 -15.99 9.37 6.95
N ILE A 113 -16.29 10.14 5.91
CA ILE A 113 -15.33 10.85 5.08
C ILE A 113 -15.83 12.26 4.79
N ARG A 114 -14.91 13.18 4.56
CA ARG A 114 -15.24 14.55 4.13
C ARG A 114 -14.36 14.99 2.97
N PRO A 115 -14.88 15.81 2.05
CA PRO A 115 -14.05 16.41 1.03
C PRO A 115 -13.16 17.49 1.65
N THR A 116 -11.92 17.56 1.20
CA THR A 116 -10.97 18.63 1.53
C THR A 116 -10.31 19.14 0.27
N LEU A 117 -9.82 20.38 0.33
CA LEU A 117 -9.01 20.97 -0.73
C LEU A 117 -7.59 21.12 -0.19
N ASP A 118 -6.66 20.39 -0.78
CA ASP A 118 -5.27 20.37 -0.37
C ASP A 118 -4.41 21.19 -1.35
N ALA A 119 -3.57 22.06 -0.82
CA ALA A 119 -2.72 22.94 -1.62
C ALA A 119 -1.39 22.24 -1.90
N ASN A 120 -1.18 21.82 -3.15
CA ASN A 120 0.07 21.25 -3.63
C ASN A 120 0.78 22.28 -4.52
N GLY A 121 1.43 23.25 -3.88
CA GLY A 121 2.04 24.39 -4.55
C GLY A 121 0.98 25.29 -5.21
N PRO A 122 1.07 25.59 -6.53
CA PRO A 122 0.08 26.40 -7.23
C PRO A 122 -1.20 25.64 -7.60
N VAL A 123 -1.27 24.33 -7.30
CA VAL A 123 -2.38 23.46 -7.67
C VAL A 123 -3.17 23.07 -6.43
N PHE A 124 -4.49 23.23 -6.49
CA PHE A 124 -5.40 22.68 -5.48
C PHE A 124 -5.89 21.31 -5.91
N VAL A 125 -5.80 20.34 -5.01
CA VAL A 125 -6.26 18.98 -5.23
C VAL A 125 -7.41 18.70 -4.28
N ALA A 126 -8.60 18.46 -4.83
CA ALA A 126 -9.73 17.98 -4.04
C ALA A 126 -9.46 16.53 -3.62
N ARG A 127 -9.53 16.23 -2.33
CA ARG A 127 -9.30 14.90 -1.75
C ARG A 127 -10.45 14.51 -0.83
N TRP A 128 -10.57 13.23 -0.51
CA TRP A 128 -11.38 12.73 0.60
C TRP A 128 -10.47 12.34 1.77
N VAL A 129 -10.83 12.75 2.97
CA VAL A 129 -10.13 12.36 4.20
C VAL A 129 -11.09 11.68 5.15
N ALA A 130 -10.57 10.81 6.01
CA ALA A 130 -11.36 10.18 7.05
C ALA A 130 -11.84 11.20 8.09
N VAL A 131 -13.07 11.02 8.56
CA VAL A 131 -13.57 11.66 9.78
C VAL A 131 -13.25 10.71 10.93
N LEU A 132 -12.22 11.03 11.70
CA LEU A 132 -11.70 10.17 12.76
C LEU A 132 -12.56 10.26 14.03
N GLU A 133 -13.64 9.49 14.06
CA GLU A 133 -14.44 9.25 15.26
C GLU A 133 -13.79 8.19 16.16
N TYR A 134 -14.20 8.12 17.43
CA TYR A 134 -13.58 7.25 18.44
C TYR A 134 -13.40 5.78 18.00
N ALA A 135 -14.42 5.19 17.37
CA ALA A 135 -14.36 3.81 16.91
C ALA A 135 -13.34 3.60 15.76
N LEU A 136 -13.24 4.57 14.85
CA LEU A 136 -12.29 4.51 13.74
C LEU A 136 -10.85 4.75 14.22
N VAL A 137 -10.67 5.66 15.18
CA VAL A 137 -9.38 5.88 15.86
C VAL A 137 -8.93 4.59 16.55
N ALA A 138 -9.81 3.95 17.33
CA ALA A 138 -9.47 2.70 18.02
C ALA A 138 -9.07 1.58 17.06
N ALA A 139 -9.78 1.43 15.93
CA ALA A 139 -9.44 0.45 14.90
C ALA A 139 -8.10 0.76 14.22
N LEU A 140 -7.79 2.03 13.96
CA LEU A 140 -6.50 2.44 13.41
C LEU A 140 -5.35 2.20 14.40
N ASP A 141 -5.56 2.46 15.69
CA ASP A 141 -4.57 2.20 16.73
C ASP A 141 -4.30 0.70 16.90
N GLU A 142 -5.33 -0.14 16.76
CA GLU A 142 -5.18 -1.59 16.74
C GLU A 142 -4.38 -2.06 15.52
N LEU A 143 -4.71 -1.56 14.32
CA LEU A 143 -3.93 -1.84 13.12
C LEU A 143 -2.48 -1.37 13.27
N HIS A 144 -2.24 -0.18 13.79
CA HIS A 144 -0.90 0.35 13.99
C HIS A 144 -0.08 -0.54 14.93
N ARG A 145 -0.68 -1.02 16.04
CA ARG A 145 -0.02 -1.97 16.95
C ARG A 145 0.25 -3.34 16.31
N ALA A 146 -0.58 -3.76 15.37
CA ALA A 146 -0.43 -5.02 14.64
C ALA A 146 0.52 -4.91 13.42
N MET A 147 1.11 -3.74 13.19
CA MET A 147 1.96 -3.48 12.03
C MET A 147 3.20 -4.38 12.01
N PRO A 148 3.39 -5.19 10.95
CA PRO A 148 4.62 -5.95 10.78
C PRO A 148 5.85 -5.02 10.69
N PRO A 149 7.00 -5.38 11.27
CA PRO A 149 8.19 -4.52 11.25
C PRO A 149 8.65 -4.10 9.84
N ALA A 150 8.41 -4.94 8.83
CA ALA A 150 8.79 -4.68 7.44
C ALA A 150 7.88 -3.66 6.72
N CYS A 151 6.71 -3.30 7.29
CA CYS A 151 5.79 -2.34 6.68
C CYS A 151 6.34 -0.92 6.59
N GLY A 152 7.31 -0.53 7.44
CA GLY A 152 7.93 0.81 7.42
C GLY A 152 6.94 1.93 7.14
N VAL A 153 6.03 2.23 8.09
CA VAL A 153 5.02 3.28 7.94
C VAL A 153 5.34 4.42 8.87
N ASP A 154 5.78 5.53 8.29
CA ASP A 154 6.23 6.71 9.07
C ASP A 154 5.06 7.55 9.63
N ASP A 155 3.90 7.52 8.96
CA ASP A 155 2.71 8.30 9.32
C ASP A 155 1.42 7.53 8.99
N MET A 156 0.84 6.91 10.02
CA MET A 156 -0.37 6.08 9.88
C MET A 156 -1.61 6.89 9.49
N PRO A 157 -1.92 8.06 10.11
CA PRO A 157 -3.00 8.93 9.64
C PRO A 157 -2.88 9.36 8.17
N SER A 158 -1.68 9.72 7.71
CA SER A 158 -1.47 10.12 6.32
C SER A 158 -1.64 8.95 5.36
N LEU A 159 -1.07 7.78 5.68
CA LEU A 159 -1.33 6.54 4.93
C LEU A 159 -2.84 6.30 4.81
N PHE A 160 -3.56 6.31 5.94
CA PHE A 160 -4.98 6.00 5.95
C PHE A 160 -5.80 6.98 5.10
N ASN A 161 -5.50 8.28 5.17
CA ASN A 161 -6.17 9.28 4.35
C ASN A 161 -5.92 9.08 2.85
N VAL A 162 -4.71 8.68 2.45
CA VAL A 162 -4.42 8.37 1.04
C VAL A 162 -5.20 7.15 0.56
N VAL A 163 -5.30 6.10 1.39
CA VAL A 163 -6.10 4.92 1.06
C VAL A 163 -7.60 5.26 0.99
N VAL A 164 -8.10 6.09 1.92
CA VAL A 164 -9.49 6.58 1.90
C VAL A 164 -9.80 7.37 0.62
N ASP A 165 -8.92 8.29 0.22
CA ASP A 165 -9.09 9.05 -1.02
C ASP A 165 -9.15 8.13 -2.25
N ALA A 166 -8.24 7.16 -2.33
CA ALA A 166 -8.19 6.20 -3.42
C ALA A 166 -9.47 5.35 -3.49
N VAL A 167 -9.94 4.83 -2.36
CA VAL A 167 -11.18 4.03 -2.27
C VAL A 167 -12.41 4.87 -2.63
N ALA A 168 -12.50 6.11 -2.16
CA ALA A 168 -13.62 7.00 -2.46
C ALA A 168 -13.67 7.32 -3.96
N ARG A 169 -12.53 7.65 -4.59
CA ARG A 169 -12.45 7.90 -6.04
C ARG A 169 -12.81 6.68 -6.86
N ARG A 170 -12.31 5.50 -6.49
CA ARG A 170 -12.64 4.24 -7.16
C ARG A 170 -14.14 3.99 -7.12
N ARG A 171 -14.77 4.14 -5.96
CA ARG A 171 -16.23 4.02 -5.81
C ARG A 171 -17.00 4.99 -6.71
N LEU A 172 -16.59 6.26 -6.78
CA LEU A 172 -17.20 7.26 -7.67
C LEU A 172 -17.05 6.86 -9.14
N ASN A 173 -15.88 6.35 -9.53
CA ASN A 173 -15.66 5.88 -10.89
C ASN A 173 -16.50 4.65 -11.23
N ASP A 174 -16.62 3.69 -10.30
CA ASP A 174 -17.38 2.45 -10.46
C ASP A 174 -18.89 2.72 -10.64
N ILE A 175 -19.44 3.75 -9.99
CA ILE A 175 -20.83 4.18 -10.19
C ILE A 175 -21.00 5.12 -11.39
N GLY A 176 -19.95 5.36 -12.17
CA GLY A 176 -19.98 6.23 -13.34
C GLY A 176 -20.16 7.72 -13.03
N TRP A 177 -19.89 8.15 -11.80
CA TRP A 177 -20.02 9.56 -11.43
C TRP A 177 -19.03 10.42 -12.24
N ARG A 178 -19.51 11.55 -12.76
CA ARG A 178 -18.70 12.55 -13.45
C ARG A 178 -19.09 13.93 -12.92
N PRO A 179 -18.12 14.85 -12.74
CA PRO A 179 -18.46 16.22 -12.38
C PRO A 179 -19.33 16.83 -13.49
N ALA A 180 -20.33 17.60 -13.11
CA ALA A 180 -21.06 18.40 -14.09
C ALA A 180 -20.08 19.39 -14.76
N PRO A 181 -20.15 19.58 -16.09
CA PRO A 181 -19.32 20.59 -16.74
C PRO A 181 -19.63 21.96 -16.11
N PRO A 182 -18.60 22.81 -15.90
CA PRO A 182 -18.84 24.17 -15.43
C PRO A 182 -19.79 24.89 -16.39
N ARG A 183 -20.77 25.59 -15.83
CA ARG A 183 -21.67 26.47 -16.58
C ARG A 183 -21.02 27.82 -16.82
#